data_AF-A0A3A9QUX0-F1
#
_entry.id   AF-A0A3A9QUX0-F1
#
_cell.length_a   1.000
_cell.length_b   1.000
_cell.length_c   1.000
_cell.angle_alpha   90.00
_cell.angle_beta   90.00
_cell.angle_gamma   90.00
#
_symmetry.space_group_name_H-M   'P 1'
#
loop_
_entity.id
_entity.type
_entity.pdbx_description
1 polymer ?
#
loop_
_entity_poly.entity_id
_entity_poly.type
_entity_poly.pdbx_seq_one_letter_code
_entity_poly.pdbx_strand_id
1 'polypeptide(L)'
;MAKIYTHCIVCNNAIDLETRKFKNTCSDACHAIKQNNISRRSYASKMARDPDYAKKQSAKQYARIKSDPQKYVKYRIKTAERNQLPNYKESLKRSFKAYKERNKEKIAEHTKRKRAEMGIEWVKMRREHEYRRTQKRKEHRQWLKENDPEGYQALLEKEREYNRKYLKEIRLAKLQQQFATVTENNDD
;
A
#
# COMPACT_ATOMS: atom_id res chain seq x y z
N MET A 1 20.91 -46.03 30.02
CA MET A 1 19.57 -45.80 29.46
C MET A 1 19.72 -45.44 28.00
N ALA A 2 18.97 -46.08 27.09
CA ALA A 2 19.00 -45.75 25.67
C ALA A 2 18.21 -44.44 25.45
N LYS A 3 18.86 -43.40 24.93
CA LYS A 3 18.19 -42.14 24.61
C LYS A 3 17.17 -42.37 23.49
N ILE A 4 15.91 -42.01 23.71
CA ILE A 4 14.86 -42.10 22.71
C ILE A 4 14.92 -40.84 21.83
N TYR A 5 15.36 -41.02 20.58
CA TYR A 5 15.44 -39.95 19.60
C TYR A 5 14.23 -39.96 18.67
N THR A 6 13.67 -38.79 18.40
CA THR A 6 12.64 -38.58 17.34
C THR A 6 13.08 -37.48 16.39
N HIS A 7 12.36 -37.29 15.27
CA HIS A 7 12.69 -36.26 14.28
C HIS A 7 11.79 -35.03 14.44
N CYS A 8 12.36 -33.84 14.29
CA CYS A 8 11.64 -32.57 14.29
C CYS A 8 10.69 -32.48 13.09
N ILE A 9 9.39 -32.27 13.34
CA ILE A 9 8.40 -32.19 12.26
C ILE A 9 8.56 -30.97 11.33
N VAL A 10 9.46 -30.04 11.68
CA VAL A 10 9.70 -28.80 10.93
C VAL A 10 11.00 -28.86 10.13
N CYS A 11 12.06 -29.43 10.69
CA CYS A 11 13.39 -29.43 10.06
C CYS A 11 14.08 -30.81 10.04
N ASN A 12 13.37 -31.87 10.44
CA ASN A 12 13.86 -33.26 10.53
C ASN A 12 15.09 -33.51 11.39
N ASN A 13 15.65 -32.51 12.09
CA ASN A 13 16.74 -32.74 13.04
C ASN A 13 16.31 -33.66 14.19
N ALA A 14 17.26 -34.45 14.69
CA ALA A 14 17.05 -35.30 15.86
C ALA A 14 16.64 -34.47 17.10
N ILE A 15 15.71 -35.02 17.86
CA ILE A 15 15.20 -34.48 19.12
C ILE A 15 15.56 -35.47 20.21
N ASP A 16 16.27 -34.99 21.22
CA ASP A 16 16.39 -35.69 22.50
C ASP A 16 15.09 -35.47 23.29
N LEU A 17 14.25 -36.50 23.38
CA LEU A 17 12.93 -36.39 24.00
C LEU A 17 12.98 -36.11 25.51
N GLU A 18 14.07 -36.49 26.19
CA GLU A 18 14.25 -36.25 27.63
C GLU A 18 14.40 -34.75 27.91
N THR A 19 15.12 -34.03 27.04
CA THR A 19 15.39 -32.59 27.21
C THR A 19 14.23 -31.69 26.79
N ARG A 20 13.43 -32.07 25.79
CA ARG A 20 12.38 -31.23 25.20
C ARG A 20 10.98 -31.50 25.75
N LYS A 21 10.84 -32.29 26.81
CA LYS A 21 9.56 -32.59 27.50
C LYS A 21 8.44 -32.98 26.52
N PHE A 22 8.68 -34.00 25.69
CA PHE A 22 7.70 -34.53 24.72
C PHE A 22 7.26 -33.57 23.59
N LYS A 23 7.96 -32.45 23.37
CA LYS A 23 7.74 -31.62 22.17
C LYS A 23 8.31 -32.31 20.93
N ASN A 24 7.52 -32.44 19.87
CA ASN A 24 7.97 -32.96 18.57
C ASN A 24 8.72 -31.94 17.69
N THR A 25 9.36 -30.94 18.31
CA THR A 25 10.21 -29.96 17.62
C THR A 25 11.55 -29.81 18.34
N CYS A 26 12.64 -29.69 17.59
CA CYS A 26 14.00 -29.61 18.15
C CYS A 26 14.28 -28.27 18.88
N SER A 27 13.59 -27.19 18.52
CA SER A 27 13.79 -25.85 19.13
C SER A 27 12.49 -25.07 19.28
N ASP A 28 12.48 -24.04 20.13
CA ASP A 28 11.33 -23.16 20.26
C ASP A 28 11.08 -22.34 18.99
N ALA A 29 12.13 -22.05 18.21
CA ALA A 29 11.98 -21.51 16.86
C ALA A 29 11.18 -22.46 15.96
N CYS A 30 11.53 -23.74 15.93
CA CYS A 30 10.74 -24.75 15.19
C CYS A 30 9.31 -24.88 15.75
N HIS A 31 9.14 -24.77 17.07
CA HIS A 31 7.81 -24.76 17.68
C HIS A 31 6.96 -23.58 17.20
N ALA A 32 7.54 -22.37 17.17
CA ALA A 32 6.87 -21.18 16.66
C ALA A 32 6.50 -21.32 15.18
N ILE A 33 7.38 -21.90 14.35
CA ILE A 33 7.08 -22.20 12.94
C ILE A 33 5.89 -23.17 12.82
N LYS A 34 5.89 -24.25 13.61
CA LYS A 34 4.76 -25.21 13.66
C LYS A 34 3.46 -24.49 13.99
N GLN A 35 3.44 -23.70 15.06
CA GLN A 35 2.23 -22.98 15.50
C GLN A 35 1.75 -21.97 14.44
N ASN A 36 2.68 -21.27 13.78
CA ASN A 36 2.37 -20.38 12.68
C ASN A 36 1.75 -21.12 11.49
N ASN A 37 2.28 -22.29 11.13
CA ASN A 37 1.75 -23.10 10.04
C ASN A 37 0.34 -23.63 10.35
N ILE A 38 0.10 -24.09 11.58
CA ILE A 38 -1.24 -24.50 12.03
C ILE A 38 -2.21 -23.33 11.95
N SER A 39 -1.82 -22.16 12.47
CA SER A 39 -2.63 -20.95 12.46
C SER A 39 -2.96 -20.48 11.04
N ARG A 40 -1.98 -20.50 10.13
CA ARG A 40 -2.17 -20.15 8.71
C ARG A 40 -3.14 -21.09 8.01
N ARG A 41 -3.00 -22.41 8.22
CA ARG A 41 -3.92 -23.41 7.65
C ARG A 41 -5.35 -23.23 8.18
N SER A 42 -5.50 -23.02 9.49
CA SER A 42 -6.80 -22.75 10.10
C SER A 42 -7.44 -21.48 9.53
N TYR A 43 -6.64 -20.41 9.40
CA TYR A 43 -7.12 -19.15 8.84
C TYR A 43 -7.53 -19.27 7.37
N ALA A 44 -6.73 -19.96 6.55
CA ALA A 44 -7.06 -20.24 5.15
C ALA A 44 -8.35 -21.06 5.01
N SER A 45 -8.53 -22.09 5.86
CA SER A 45 -9.76 -22.88 5.89
C SER A 45 -10.99 -22.02 6.22
N LYS A 46 -10.88 -21.09 7.17
CA LYS A 46 -11.96 -20.15 7.51
C LYS A 46 -12.26 -19.19 6.37
N MET A 47 -11.24 -18.68 5.69
CA MET A 47 -11.42 -17.82 4.51
C MET A 47 -12.03 -18.54 3.31
N ALA A 48 -11.72 -19.82 3.11
CA ALA A 48 -12.32 -20.62 2.05
C ALA A 48 -13.82 -20.85 2.30
N ARG A 49 -14.21 -21.02 3.57
CA ARG A 49 -15.62 -21.18 3.97
C ARG A 49 -16.41 -19.87 3.97
N ASP A 50 -15.77 -18.76 4.35
CA ASP A 50 -16.35 -17.43 4.36
C ASP A 50 -15.36 -16.45 3.72
N PRO A 51 -15.56 -16.12 2.42
CA PRO A 51 -14.69 -15.19 1.69
C PRO A 51 -14.59 -13.80 2.35
N ASP A 52 -15.60 -13.40 3.15
CA ASP A 52 -15.62 -12.15 3.88
C ASP A 52 -15.10 -12.27 5.33
N TYR A 53 -14.64 -13.45 5.76
CA TYR A 53 -14.14 -13.70 7.12
C TYR A 53 -13.09 -12.66 7.54
N ALA A 54 -12.12 -12.39 6.66
CA ALA A 54 -11.07 -11.40 6.90
C ALA A 54 -11.63 -9.98 7.12
N LYS A 55 -12.62 -9.57 6.31
CA LYS A 55 -13.28 -8.26 6.46
C LYS A 55 -14.03 -8.19 7.79
N LYS A 56 -14.77 -9.24 8.14
CA LYS A 56 -15.53 -9.33 9.41
C LYS A 56 -14.61 -9.27 10.63
N GLN A 57 -13.48 -9.99 10.61
CA GLN A 57 -12.51 -9.95 11.71
C GLN A 57 -11.85 -8.57 11.83
N SER A 58 -11.45 -7.96 10.71
CA SER A 58 -10.89 -6.61 10.69
C SER A 58 -11.88 -5.58 11.25
N ALA A 59 -13.16 -5.66 10.85
CA ALA A 59 -14.21 -4.78 11.36
C ALA A 59 -14.43 -4.95 12.87
N LYS A 60 -14.47 -6.20 13.38
CA LYS A 60 -14.58 -6.48 14.83
C LYS A 60 -13.41 -5.91 15.60
N GLN A 61 -12.18 -6.06 15.10
CA GLN A 61 -11.00 -5.50 15.74
C GLN A 61 -11.06 -3.96 15.77
N TYR A 62 -11.41 -3.32 14.65
CA TYR A 62 -11.54 -1.88 14.59
C TYR A 62 -12.64 -1.34 15.51
N ALA A 63 -13.77 -2.05 15.63
CA ALA A 63 -14.84 -1.69 16.55
C ALA A 63 -14.33 -1.67 18.00
N ARG A 64 -13.58 -2.70 18.42
CA ARG A 64 -12.95 -2.76 19.75
C ARG A 64 -11.91 -1.68 20.00
N ILE A 65 -11.19 -1.26 18.95
CA ILE A 65 -10.21 -0.17 19.06
C ILE A 65 -10.93 1.17 19.18
N LYS A 66 -12.02 1.38 18.42
CA LYS A 66 -12.80 2.63 18.42
C LYS A 66 -13.62 2.82 19.69
N SER A 67 -14.08 1.74 20.32
CA SER A 67 -14.87 1.81 21.55
C SER A 67 -14.08 2.30 22.76
N ASP A 68 -12.75 2.32 22.69
CA ASP A 68 -11.85 2.74 23.76
C ASP A 68 -10.99 3.93 23.28
N PRO A 69 -11.22 5.15 23.81
CA PRO A 69 -10.50 6.35 23.37
C PRO A 69 -8.97 6.24 23.50
N GLN A 70 -8.46 5.62 24.57
CA GLN A 70 -7.02 5.47 24.76
C GLN A 70 -6.43 4.48 23.76
N LYS A 71 -7.13 3.38 23.46
CA LYS A 71 -6.70 2.44 22.41
C LYS A 71 -6.75 3.08 21.03
N TYR A 72 -7.75 3.91 20.75
CA TYR A 72 -7.86 4.61 19.47
C TYR A 72 -6.70 5.60 19.26
N VAL A 73 -6.33 6.38 20.29
CA VAL A 73 -5.18 7.29 20.24
C VAL A 73 -3.89 6.51 20.01
N LYS A 74 -3.62 5.45 20.78
CA LYS A 74 -2.44 4.59 20.59
C LYS A 74 -2.39 3.98 19.19
N TYR A 75 -3.53 3.55 18.67
CA TYR A 75 -3.64 3.02 17.31
C TYR A 75 -3.29 4.08 16.25
N ARG A 76 -3.77 5.32 16.40
CA ARG A 76 -3.47 6.43 15.49
C ARG A 76 -1.98 6.78 15.49
N ILE A 77 -1.35 6.84 16.65
CA ILE A 77 0.10 7.11 16.78
C ILE A 77 0.91 6.02 16.08
N LYS A 78 0.67 4.74 16.39
CA LYS A 78 1.37 3.62 15.73
C LYS A 78 1.17 3.59 14.21
N THR A 79 0.00 4.01 13.74
CA THR A 79 -0.28 4.10 12.31
C THR A 79 0.50 5.25 11.67
N ALA A 80 0.60 6.40 12.35
CA ALA A 80 1.40 7.53 11.90
C ALA A 80 2.89 7.17 11.83
N GLU A 81 3.44 6.53 12.86
CA GLU A 81 4.83 6.04 12.90
C GLU A 81 5.11 5.07 11.76
N ARG A 82 4.24 4.07 11.56
CA ARG A 82 4.37 3.11 10.46
C ARG A 82 4.34 3.79 9.11
N ASN A 83 3.47 4.78 8.94
CA ASN A 83 3.38 5.56 7.70
C ASN A 83 4.62 6.40 7.43
N GLN A 84 5.49 6.66 8.41
CA GLN A 84 6.75 7.36 8.20
C GLN A 84 7.87 6.44 7.70
N LEU A 85 7.79 5.14 7.96
CA LEU A 85 8.79 4.15 7.55
C LEU A 85 8.93 4.09 6.01
N PRO A 86 10.13 4.27 5.44
CA PRO A 86 10.35 4.27 4.00
C PRO A 86 9.85 3.00 3.30
N ASN A 87 10.20 1.82 3.84
CA ASN A 87 9.79 0.52 3.29
C ASN A 87 8.26 0.37 3.23
N TYR A 88 7.57 0.88 4.26
CA TYR A 88 6.12 0.82 4.32
C TYR A 88 5.48 1.79 3.32
N LYS A 89 5.99 3.02 3.20
CA LYS A 89 5.53 3.99 2.19
C LYS A 89 5.66 3.44 0.78
N GLU A 90 6.79 2.80 0.45
CA GLU A 90 6.99 2.20 -0.88
C GLU A 90 6.06 1.03 -1.14
N SER A 91 5.92 0.11 -0.17
CA SER A 91 4.98 -1.01 -0.27
C SER A 91 3.54 -0.52 -0.48
N LEU A 92 3.14 0.52 0.24
CA LEU A 92 1.81 1.13 0.10
C LEU A 92 1.61 1.76 -1.27
N LYS A 93 2.63 2.45 -1.83
CA LYS A 93 2.58 2.98 -3.20
C LYS A 93 2.44 1.87 -4.23
N ARG A 94 3.23 0.79 -4.11
CA ARG A 94 3.20 -0.35 -5.05
C ARG A 94 1.85 -1.07 -5.01
N SER A 95 1.35 -1.39 -3.82
CA SER A 95 0.05 -2.05 -3.64
C SER A 95 -1.10 -1.18 -4.13
N PHE A 96 -1.07 0.13 -3.88
CA PHE A 96 -2.09 1.06 -4.37
C PHE A 96 -2.07 1.18 -5.90
N LYS A 97 -0.89 1.21 -6.52
CA LYS A 97 -0.75 1.19 -7.99
C LYS A 97 -1.36 -0.09 -8.57
N ALA A 98 -1.01 -1.25 -8.02
CA ALA A 98 -1.55 -2.54 -8.45
C ALA A 98 -3.07 -2.67 -8.23
N TYR A 99 -3.59 -2.09 -7.15
CA TYR A 99 -5.03 -2.01 -6.92
C TYR A 99 -5.73 -1.15 -7.98
N LYS A 100 -5.20 0.04 -8.26
CA LYS A 100 -5.76 0.95 -9.27
C LYS A 100 -5.77 0.32 -10.66
N GLU A 101 -4.68 -0.34 -11.04
CA GLU A 101 -4.59 -0.98 -12.36
C GLU A 101 -5.63 -2.09 -12.49
N ARG A 102 -5.68 -3.01 -11.51
CA ARG A 102 -6.65 -4.13 -11.51
C ARG A 102 -8.12 -3.69 -11.44
N ASN A 103 -8.40 -2.48 -10.98
CA ASN A 103 -9.76 -1.97 -10.79
C ASN A 103 -10.06 -0.73 -11.63
N LYS A 104 -9.26 -0.46 -12.67
CA LYS A 104 -9.34 0.76 -13.47
C LYS A 104 -10.76 1.03 -13.98
N GLU A 105 -11.40 0.02 -14.56
CA GLU A 105 -12.75 0.08 -15.10
C GLU A 105 -13.80 0.33 -14.01
N LYS A 106 -13.76 -0.45 -12.93
CA LYS A 106 -14.67 -0.27 -11.78
C LYS A 106 -14.57 1.11 -11.15
N ILE A 107 -13.34 1.65 -11.07
CA ILE A 107 -13.11 3.02 -10.57
C ILE A 107 -13.69 4.05 -11.53
N ALA A 108 -13.51 3.86 -12.84
CA ALA A 108 -14.05 4.75 -13.86
C ALA A 108 -15.59 4.75 -13.85
N GLU A 109 -16.20 3.57 -13.78
CA GLU A 109 -17.66 3.39 -13.69
C GLU A 109 -18.23 4.02 -12.42
N HIS A 110 -17.62 3.75 -11.25
CA HIS A 110 -18.01 4.39 -10.00
C HIS A 110 -17.91 5.92 -10.08
N THR A 111 -16.87 6.44 -10.72
CA THR A 111 -16.70 7.89 -10.92
C THR A 111 -17.77 8.46 -11.84
N LYS A 112 -18.08 7.77 -12.94
CA LYS A 112 -19.15 8.14 -13.87
C LYS A 112 -20.51 8.17 -13.16
N ARG A 113 -20.82 7.13 -12.39
CA ARG A 113 -22.05 7.04 -11.60
C ARG A 113 -22.15 8.16 -10.58
N LYS A 114 -21.10 8.40 -9.79
CA LYS A 114 -21.07 9.50 -8.81
C LYS A 114 -21.24 10.88 -9.45
N ARG A 115 -20.67 11.09 -10.63
CA ARG A 115 -20.83 12.33 -11.39
C ARG A 115 -22.27 12.49 -11.89
N ALA A 116 -22.90 11.42 -12.35
CA ALA A 116 -24.31 11.43 -12.75
C ALA A 116 -25.24 11.66 -11.55
N GLU A 117 -25.00 10.99 -10.41
CA GLU A 117 -25.77 11.14 -9.17
C GLU A 117 -25.73 12.58 -8.61
N MET A 118 -24.55 13.22 -8.60
CA MET A 118 -24.36 14.52 -7.95
C MET A 118 -24.35 15.72 -8.91
N GLY A 119 -24.28 15.50 -10.23
CA GLY A 119 -24.31 16.55 -11.24
C GLY A 119 -23.31 17.69 -10.99
N ILE A 120 -23.83 18.92 -10.88
CA ILE A 120 -23.04 20.15 -10.67
C ILE A 120 -22.31 20.15 -9.31
N GLU A 121 -22.89 19.54 -8.27
CA GLU A 121 -22.28 19.49 -6.94
C GLU A 121 -20.99 18.64 -6.94
N TRP A 122 -20.88 17.64 -7.80
CA TRP A 122 -19.63 16.90 -8.00
C TRP A 122 -18.50 17.82 -8.49
N VAL A 123 -18.82 18.73 -9.41
CA VAL A 123 -17.85 19.67 -9.98
C VAL A 123 -17.40 20.68 -8.93
N LYS A 124 -18.33 21.22 -8.13
CA LYS A 124 -18.00 22.14 -7.02
C LYS A 124 -17.11 21.46 -5.98
N MET A 125 -17.48 20.26 -5.52
CA MET A 125 -16.71 19.50 -4.54
C MET A 125 -15.29 19.16 -5.05
N ARG A 126 -15.17 18.75 -6.32
CA ARG A 126 -13.87 18.51 -6.96
C ARG A 126 -13.01 19.76 -7.03
N ARG A 127 -13.59 20.89 -7.45
CA ARG A 127 -12.90 22.20 -7.51
C ARG A 127 -12.42 22.64 -6.14
N GLU A 128 -13.28 22.55 -5.13
CA GLU A 128 -12.92 22.90 -3.75
C GLU A 128 -11.78 22.02 -3.23
N HIS A 129 -11.85 20.71 -3.48
CA HIS A 129 -10.79 19.79 -3.10
C HIS A 129 -9.46 20.12 -3.80
N GLU A 130 -9.48 20.44 -5.10
CA GLU A 130 -8.30 20.88 -5.85
C GLU A 130 -7.75 22.23 -5.36
N TYR A 131 -8.63 23.17 -5.01
CA TYR A 131 -8.28 24.45 -4.41
C TYR A 131 -7.53 24.23 -3.08
N ARG A 132 -8.10 23.46 -2.16
CA ARG A 132 -7.47 23.14 -0.87
C ARG A 132 -6.10 22.47 -1.03
N ARG A 133 -5.96 21.55 -2.00
CA ARG A 133 -4.65 20.92 -2.31
C ARG A 133 -3.64 21.95 -2.82
N THR A 134 -4.08 22.89 -3.63
CA THR A 134 -3.23 23.95 -4.17
C THR A 134 -2.77 24.88 -3.07
N GLN A 135 -3.66 25.29 -2.16
CA GLN A 135 -3.31 26.15 -1.03
C GLN A 135 -2.28 25.49 -0.12
N LYS A 136 -2.49 24.23 0.28
CA LYS A 136 -1.49 23.49 1.08
C LYS A 136 -0.11 23.40 0.42
N ARG A 137 -0.04 23.29 -0.91
CA ARG A 137 1.23 23.29 -1.63
C ARG A 137 1.89 24.66 -1.63
N LYS A 138 1.10 25.74 -1.75
CA LYS A 138 1.61 27.12 -1.67
C LYS A 138 2.14 27.42 -0.28
N GLU A 139 1.37 27.09 0.76
CA GLU A 139 1.77 27.23 2.16
C GLU A 139 3.05 26.43 2.44
N HIS A 140 3.11 25.16 2.03
CA HIS A 140 4.32 24.36 2.22
C HIS A 140 5.52 24.93 1.48
N ARG A 141 5.32 25.47 0.27
CA ARG A 141 6.39 26.13 -0.49
C ARG A 141 6.90 27.39 0.21
N GLN A 142 5.98 28.23 0.71
CA GLN A 142 6.34 29.42 1.48
C GLN A 142 7.11 29.02 2.74
N TRP A 143 6.61 28.02 3.47
CA TRP A 143 7.29 27.48 4.64
C TRP A 143 8.71 26.98 4.32
N LEU A 144 8.90 26.22 3.24
CA LEU A 144 10.24 25.78 2.80
C LEU A 144 11.13 26.99 2.50
N LYS A 145 10.61 28.00 1.79
CA LYS A 145 11.39 29.20 1.46
C LYS A 145 11.88 29.95 2.71
N GLU A 146 11.07 29.98 3.76
CA GLU A 146 11.35 30.72 5.01
C GLU A 146 12.15 29.90 6.04
N ASN A 147 11.92 28.60 6.12
CA ASN A 147 12.41 27.74 7.22
C ASN A 147 13.42 26.66 6.77
N ASP A 148 13.45 26.31 5.48
CA ASP A 148 14.32 25.26 4.92
C ASP A 148 14.79 25.60 3.48
N PRO A 149 15.76 26.53 3.33
CA PRO A 149 16.23 26.99 2.02
C PRO A 149 16.84 25.88 1.16
N GLU A 150 17.50 24.89 1.77
CA GLU A 150 18.06 23.73 1.07
C GLU A 150 16.94 22.85 0.49
N GLY A 151 15.91 22.55 1.29
CA GLY A 151 14.72 21.83 0.83
C GLY A 151 13.96 22.59 -0.26
N TYR A 152 13.93 23.92 -0.19
CA TYR A 152 13.35 24.76 -1.25
C TYR A 152 14.14 24.67 -2.57
N GLN A 153 15.47 24.69 -2.53
CA GLN A 153 16.31 24.53 -3.74
C GLN A 153 16.13 23.14 -4.36
N ALA A 154 16.11 22.08 -3.55
CA ALA A 154 15.86 20.72 -4.02
C ALA A 154 14.48 20.57 -4.69
N LEU A 155 13.46 21.29 -4.19
CA LEU A 155 12.15 21.35 -4.82
C LEU A 155 12.22 22.01 -6.21
N LEU A 156 12.90 23.15 -6.33
CA LEU A 156 13.05 23.87 -7.61
C LEU A 156 13.81 23.05 -8.65
N GLU A 157 14.84 22.30 -8.24
CA GLU A 157 15.59 21.43 -9.13
C GLU A 157 14.72 20.28 -9.65
N LYS A 158 13.95 19.61 -8.78
CA LYS A 158 12.99 18.58 -9.18
C LYS A 158 11.94 19.10 -10.15
N GLU A 159 11.46 20.32 -9.97
CA GLU A 159 10.50 20.94 -10.88
C GLU A 159 11.12 21.27 -12.25
N ARG A 160 12.36 21.74 -12.27
CA ARG A 160 13.12 21.94 -13.50
C ARG A 160 13.33 20.63 -14.25
N GLU A 161 13.72 19.57 -13.55
CA GLU A 161 13.88 18.23 -14.14
C GLU A 161 12.56 17.70 -14.71
N TYR A 162 11.48 17.80 -13.93
CA TYR A 162 10.15 17.41 -14.37
C TYR A 162 9.72 18.17 -15.64
N ASN A 163 9.89 19.49 -15.66
CA ASN A 163 9.54 20.32 -16.82
C ASN A 163 10.38 19.96 -18.05
N ARG A 164 11.68 19.71 -17.88
CA ARG A 164 12.56 19.24 -18.97
C ARG A 164 12.05 17.92 -19.54
N LYS A 165 11.67 16.96 -18.69
CA LYS A 165 11.13 15.68 -19.12
C LYS A 165 9.79 15.84 -19.82
N TYR A 166 8.89 16.64 -19.26
CA TYR A 166 7.58 16.91 -19.84
C TYR A 166 7.66 17.56 -21.23
N LEU A 167 8.54 18.54 -21.42
CA LEU A 167 8.77 19.17 -22.72
C LEU A 167 9.35 18.19 -23.75
N LYS A 168 10.23 17.28 -23.32
CA LYS A 168 10.74 16.19 -24.18
C LYS A 168 9.61 15.25 -24.59
N GLU A 169 8.73 14.86 -23.68
CA GLU A 169 7.57 14.01 -23.96
C GLU A 169 6.59 14.69 -24.94
N ILE A 170 6.29 15.98 -24.77
CA ILE A 170 5.49 16.75 -25.73
C ILE A 170 6.15 16.76 -27.11
N ARG A 171 7.45 17.03 -27.17
CA ARG A 171 8.19 17.07 -28.44
C ARG A 171 8.16 15.71 -29.13
N LEU A 172 8.35 14.62 -28.39
CA LEU A 172 8.28 13.26 -28.90
C LEU A 172 6.88 12.96 -29.46
N ALA A 173 5.82 13.29 -28.73
CA ALA A 173 4.45 13.08 -29.19
C ALA A 173 4.15 13.87 -30.48
N LYS A 174 4.61 15.13 -30.57
CA LYS A 174 4.49 15.93 -31.80
C LYS A 174 5.23 15.29 -32.98
N LEU A 175 6.45 14.80 -32.76
CA LEU A 175 7.22 14.11 -33.80
C LEU A 175 6.50 12.83 -34.25
N GLN A 176 5.97 12.03 -33.32
CA GLN A 176 5.18 10.84 -33.64
C GLN A 176 3.95 11.16 -34.49
N GLN A 177 3.24 12.25 -34.18
CA GLN A 177 2.12 12.72 -35.00
C GLN A 177 2.57 13.13 -36.40
N GLN A 178 3.68 13.89 -36.51
CA GLN A 178 4.23 14.28 -37.81
C GLN A 178 4.66 13.07 -38.65
N PHE A 179 5.30 12.07 -38.03
CA PHE A 179 5.65 10.82 -38.71
C PHE A 179 4.41 10.06 -39.17
N ALA A 180 3.38 9.93 -38.33
CA ALA A 180 2.12 9.27 -38.71
C ALA A 180 1.45 9.95 -39.92
N THR A 181 1.42 11.29 -39.95
CA THR A 181 0.87 12.03 -41.10
C THR A 181 1.72 11.90 -42.36
N VAL A 182 3.04 11.72 -42.24
CA VAL A 182 3.93 11.52 -43.39
C VAL A 182 3.83 10.09 -43.93
N THR A 183 3.65 9.09 -43.08
CA THR A 183 3.40 7.71 -43.53
C THR A 183 2.05 7.60 -44.22
N GLU A 184 0.99 8.23 -43.69
CA GLU A 184 -0.33 8.25 -44.33
C GLU A 184 -0.32 8.94 -45.71
N ASN A 185 0.52 9.96 -45.91
CA ASN A 185 0.64 10.66 -47.20
C ASN A 185 1.58 9.98 -48.22
N ASN A 186 2.29 8.92 -47.84
CA ASN A 186 3.19 8.16 -48.74
C ASN A 186 2.67 6.75 -49.06
N ASP A 187 1.54 6.36 -48.48
CA ASP A 187 0.83 5.10 -48.76
C ASP A 187 -0.35 5.30 -49.74
N ASP A 188 -0.49 6.50 -50.31
CA ASP A 188 -1.33 6.87 -51.48
C ASP A 188 -0.45 7.11 -52.73
#